data_AF-A0A7C1X233-F1
#
_entry.id   AF-A0A7C1X233-F1
#
_cell.length_a   1.000
_cell.length_b   1.000
_cell.length_c   1.000
_cell.angle_alpha   90.00
_cell.angle_beta   90.00
_cell.angle_gamma   90.00
#
_symmetry.space_group_name_H-M   'P 1'
#
loop_
_entity.id
_entity.type
_entity.pdbx_description
1 polymer ?
#
loop_
_entity_poly.entity_id
_entity_poly.type
_entity_poly.pdbx_seq_one_letter_code
_entity_poly.pdbx_strand_id
1 'polypeptide(L)'
;MESGGAVRTTGLSELIAALWRCGVPVVGWAEVRDGIVLLTDGGETVHVPRLRLGERTDAVAWSLAAQLPRRRILETPLSPEHVPRFSERELAWLRFVRWLRERERRGPSSQGD
;
A
#
# COMPACT_ATOMS: atom_id res chain seq x y z
N MET A 1 -27.09 0.48 18.22
CA MET A 1 -26.10 1.37 18.86
C MET A 1 -24.73 0.88 18.42
N GLU A 2 -24.24 1.40 17.30
CA GLU A 2 -23.02 0.90 16.65
C GLU A 2 -21.79 1.58 17.26
N SER A 3 -21.01 0.81 18.00
CA SER A 3 -19.68 1.24 18.48
C SER A 3 -18.71 0.14 18.12
N GLY A 4 -18.13 0.21 16.91
CA GLY A 4 -17.21 -0.82 16.42
C GLY A 4 -16.14 -0.38 15.40
N GLY A 5 -16.17 0.86 14.88
CA GLY A 5 -15.36 1.23 13.70
C GLY A 5 -14.16 2.14 13.93
N ALA A 6 -14.14 2.96 14.99
CA ALA A 6 -13.26 4.14 15.04
C ALA A 6 -11.83 3.87 15.56
N VAL A 7 -11.59 2.78 16.29
CA VAL A 7 -10.32 2.54 16.99
C VAL A 7 -9.25 1.85 16.10
N ARG A 8 -9.64 1.26 14.96
CA ARG A 8 -8.71 0.52 14.07
C ARG A 8 -8.06 1.36 12.99
N THR A 9 -8.62 2.52 12.65
CA THR A 9 -8.09 3.40 11.60
C THR A 9 -6.92 4.25 12.08
N THR A 10 -6.85 4.60 13.36
CA THR A 10 -5.74 5.42 13.91
C THR A 10 -4.37 4.76 13.71
N GLY A 11 -4.24 3.47 14.03
CA GLY A 11 -2.97 2.74 13.85
C GLY A 11 -2.56 2.58 12.37
N LEU A 12 -3.53 2.52 11.46
CA LEU A 12 -3.25 2.50 10.02
C LEU A 12 -2.75 3.86 9.52
N SER A 13 -3.40 4.95 9.92
CA SER A 13 -2.98 6.31 9.57
C SER A 13 -1.57 6.61 10.08
N GLU A 14 -1.24 6.19 11.31
CA GLU A 14 0.10 6.31 11.86
C GLU A 14 1.14 5.50 11.06
N LEU A 15 0.80 4.28 10.66
CA LEU A 15 1.66 3.44 9.82
C LEU A 15 1.91 4.06 8.45
N ILE A 16 0.86 4.58 7.82
CA ILE A 16 0.96 5.29 6.54
C ILE A 16 1.87 6.52 6.68
N ALA A 17 1.68 7.33 7.73
CA ALA A 17 2.53 8.48 8.01
C ALA A 17 4.00 8.08 8.21
N ALA A 18 4.25 7.00 8.94
CA ALA A 18 5.60 6.47 9.15
C ALA A 18 6.24 5.99 7.84
N LEU A 19 5.49 5.30 6.98
CA LEU A 19 5.96 4.88 5.66
C LEU A 19 6.29 6.08 4.75
N TRP A 20 5.47 7.13 4.78
CA TRP A 20 5.78 8.38 4.05
C TRP A 20 7.08 9.00 4.52
N ARG A 21 7.34 9.06 5.84
CA ARG A 21 8.64 9.53 6.38
C ARG A 21 9.81 8.66 5.92
N CYS A 22 9.59 7.37 5.67
CA CYS A 22 10.59 6.45 5.11
C CYS A 22 10.73 6.56 3.57
N GLY A 23 10.02 7.48 2.92
CA GLY A 23 10.04 7.65 1.46
C GLY A 23 9.23 6.61 0.70
N VAL A 24 8.26 5.95 1.35
CA VAL A 24 7.35 4.98 0.74
C VAL A 24 5.96 5.62 0.62
N PRO A 25 5.65 6.28 -0.51
CA PRO A 25 4.35 6.91 -0.74
C PRO A 25 3.24 5.87 -0.85
N VAL A 26 2.45 5.67 0.21
CA VAL A 26 1.21 4.89 0.17
C VAL A 26 0.09 5.74 -0.44
N VAL A 27 -0.59 5.21 -1.45
CA VAL A 27 -1.65 5.89 -2.22
C VAL A 27 -3.02 5.21 -2.08
N GLY A 28 -3.08 4.08 -1.39
CA GLY A 28 -4.32 3.36 -1.14
C GLY A 28 -4.12 2.18 -0.20
N TRP A 29 -5.22 1.64 0.30
CA TRP A 29 -5.20 0.43 1.12
C TRP A 29 -6.48 -0.37 0.96
N ALA A 30 -6.45 -1.66 1.29
CA ALA A 30 -7.63 -2.52 1.36
C ALA A 30 -7.57 -3.40 2.60
N GLU A 31 -8.70 -3.63 3.25
CA GLU A 31 -8.83 -4.72 4.22
C GLU A 31 -8.94 -6.04 3.48
N VAL A 32 -8.17 -7.02 3.94
CA VAL A 32 -8.29 -8.40 3.52
C VAL A 32 -8.56 -9.28 4.74
N ARG A 33 -8.95 -10.54 4.49
CA ARG A 33 -9.26 -11.51 5.56
C ARG A 33 -8.26 -11.48 6.72
N ASP A 34 -6.96 -11.55 6.42
CA ASP A 34 -5.89 -11.73 7.42
C ASP A 34 -5.09 -10.46 7.73
N GLY A 35 -5.51 -9.30 7.23
CA GLY A 35 -4.72 -8.08 7.40
C GLY A 35 -5.17 -6.90 6.55
N ILE A 36 -4.20 -6.07 6.20
CA ILE A 36 -4.36 -4.91 5.34
C ILE A 36 -3.36 -5.05 4.20
N VAL A 37 -3.78 -4.72 2.99
CA VAL A 37 -2.85 -4.52 1.88
C VAL A 37 -2.68 -3.03 1.65
N LEU A 38 -1.44 -2.56 1.63
CA LEU A 38 -1.08 -1.20 1.25
C LEU A 38 -0.68 -1.18 -0.22
N LEU A 39 -1.09 -0.14 -0.95
CA LEU A 39 -0.71 0.15 -2.33
C LEU A 39 0.21 1.38 -2.34
N THR A 40 1.41 1.24 -2.91
CA THR A 40 2.36 2.35 -3.03
C THR A 40 2.22 3.05 -4.38
N ASP A 41 2.68 4.30 -4.46
CA ASP A 41 3.00 4.92 -5.75
C ASP A 41 4.13 4.12 -6.42
N GLY A 42 3.92 3.79 -7.70
CA GLY A 42 4.63 2.71 -8.41
C GLY A 42 3.76 1.44 -8.59
N GLY A 43 2.72 1.30 -7.77
CA GLY A 43 1.74 0.23 -7.85
C GLY A 43 2.13 -1.03 -7.10
N GLU A 44 3.21 -1.02 -6.30
CA GLU A 44 3.61 -2.15 -5.47
C GLU A 44 2.59 -2.33 -4.35
N THR A 45 2.38 -3.58 -3.96
CA THR A 45 1.50 -3.88 -2.83
C THR A 45 2.23 -4.65 -1.78
N VAL A 46 2.02 -4.30 -0.51
CA VAL A 46 2.54 -5.03 0.63
C VAL A 46 1.42 -5.46 1.55
N HIS A 47 1.48 -6.71 2.02
CA HIS A 47 0.55 -7.22 3.01
C HIS A 47 1.08 -6.97 4.42
N VAL A 48 0.23 -6.38 5.26
CA VAL A 48 0.46 -6.14 6.68
C VAL A 48 -0.51 -7.05 7.45
N PRO A 49 -0.02 -8.17 8.02
CA PRO A 49 -0.85 -9.05 8.83
C PRO A 49 -1.49 -8.29 9.99
N ARG A 50 -2.73 -8.62 10.33
CA ARG A 50 -3.48 -7.92 11.40
C ARG A 50 -2.76 -7.92 12.75
N LEU A 51 -2.00 -8.99 13.03
CA LEU A 51 -1.17 -9.12 14.23
C LEU A 51 -0.10 -8.02 14.34
N ARG A 52 0.43 -7.54 13.20
CA ARG A 52 1.48 -6.51 13.18
C ARG A 52 0.96 -5.10 13.42
N LEU A 53 -0.35 -4.86 13.31
CA LEU A 53 -0.95 -3.54 13.55
C LEU A 53 -0.96 -3.15 15.04
N GLY A 54 -0.69 -4.10 15.94
CA GLY A 54 -0.48 -3.83 17.37
C GLY A 54 1.00 -3.68 17.77
N GLU A 55 1.93 -3.84 16.84
CA GLU A 55 3.36 -3.63 17.07
C GLU A 55 3.71 -2.14 17.07
N ARG A 56 4.94 -1.80 17.46
CA ARG A 56 5.45 -0.42 17.32
C ARG A 56 5.45 0.00 15.85
N THR A 57 4.61 0.98 15.52
CA THR A 57 4.39 1.49 14.17
C THR A 57 5.67 1.78 13.40
N ASP A 58 6.64 2.47 14.01
CA ASP A 58 7.90 2.80 13.32
C ASP A 58 8.73 1.55 12.95
N ALA A 59 8.72 0.52 13.80
CA ALA A 59 9.44 -0.72 13.52
C ALA A 59 8.79 -1.48 12.35
N VAL A 60 7.46 -1.51 12.30
CA VAL A 60 6.71 -2.06 11.17
C VAL A 60 7.01 -1.28 9.89
N ALA A 61 6.95 0.05 9.94
CA ALA A 61 7.23 0.91 8.79
C ALA A 61 8.65 0.70 8.24
N TRP A 62 9.67 0.65 9.10
CA TRP A 62 11.05 0.38 8.69
C TRP A 62 11.21 -1.00 8.03
N SER A 63 10.61 -2.03 8.62
CA SER A 63 10.61 -3.40 8.08
C SER A 63 9.98 -3.47 6.68
N LEU A 64 8.88 -2.75 6.46
CA LEU A 64 8.20 -2.68 5.16
C LEU A 64 9.00 -1.84 4.16
N ALA A 65 9.54 -0.69 4.59
CA ALA A 65 10.32 0.22 3.76
C ALA A 65 11.70 -0.31 3.34
N ALA A 66 12.15 -1.42 3.92
CA ALA A 66 13.33 -2.16 3.45
C ALA A 66 13.04 -2.98 2.17
N GLN A 67 11.77 -3.29 1.90
CA GLN A 67 11.34 -4.17 0.81
C GLN A 67 10.62 -3.42 -0.32
N LEU A 68 10.34 -2.12 -0.11
CA LEU A 68 9.56 -1.30 -1.04
C LEU A 68 10.45 -0.26 -1.71
N PRO A 69 10.16 0.08 -2.99
CA PRO A 69 10.88 1.13 -3.68
C PRO A 69 10.65 2.46 -2.96
N ARG A 70 11.75 3.18 -2.70
CA ARG A 70 11.71 4.51 -2.10
C ARG A 70 11.65 5.56 -3.19
N ARG A 71 10.82 6.58 -2.99
CA ARG A 71 10.70 7.73 -3.88
C ARG A 71 10.79 9.01 -3.08
N ARG A 72 11.36 10.06 -3.70
CA ARG A 72 11.24 11.42 -3.15
C ARG A 72 9.77 11.79 -3.23
N ILE A 73 9.15 11.97 -2.06
CA ILE A 73 7.81 12.53 -1.94
C ILE A 73 7.96 14.04 -2.19
N LEU A 74 7.74 14.47 -3.44
CA LEU A 74 7.89 15.87 -3.87
C LEU A 74 6.70 16.73 -3.46
N GLU A 75 5.53 16.12 -3.29
CA GLU A 75 4.31 16.77 -2.83
C GLU A 75 3.84 16.05 -1.56
N THR A 76 3.65 16.82 -0.48
CA THR A 76 3.10 16.31 0.76
C THR A 76 1.74 15.69 0.46
N PRO A 77 1.52 14.39 0.72
CA PRO A 77 0.22 13.80 0.47
C PRO A 77 -0.83 14.46 1.39
N LEU A 78 -2.10 14.46 0.96
CA LEU A 78 -3.25 14.65 1.84
C LEU A 78 -3.04 13.91 3.17
N SER A 79 -3.61 14.40 4.27
CA SER A 79 -3.47 13.75 5.59
C SER A 79 -3.69 12.23 5.52
N PRO A 80 -2.94 11.38 6.26
CA PRO A 80 -2.98 9.91 6.15
C PRO A 80 -4.39 9.30 6.24
N GLU A 81 -5.30 9.92 6.99
CA GLU A 81 -6.71 9.52 7.05
C GLU A 81 -7.47 9.61 5.72
N HIS A 82 -6.99 10.41 4.76
CA HIS A 82 -7.59 10.58 3.44
C HIS A 82 -7.07 9.59 2.40
N VAL A 83 -6.13 8.71 2.76
CA VAL A 83 -5.70 7.66 1.83
C VAL A 83 -6.89 6.75 1.53
N PRO A 84 -7.26 6.61 0.24
CA PRO A 84 -8.49 5.93 -0.13
C PRO A 84 -8.43 4.45 0.25
N ARG A 85 -9.57 3.99 0.78
CA ARG A 85 -9.85 2.57 0.98
C ARG A 85 -10.41 1.98 -0.30
N PHE A 86 -9.84 0.87 -0.74
CA PHE A 86 -10.34 0.02 -1.82
C PHE A 86 -10.97 -1.26 -1.25
N SER A 87 -11.92 -1.80 -1.99
CA SER A 87 -12.33 -3.19 -1.88
C SER A 87 -11.24 -4.13 -2.41
N GLU A 88 -11.28 -5.40 -2.01
CA GLU A 88 -10.39 -6.43 -2.57
C GLU A 88 -10.50 -6.52 -4.10
N ARG A 89 -11.71 -6.35 -4.64
CA ARG A 89 -11.98 -6.36 -6.08
C ARG A 89 -11.32 -5.20 -6.81
N GLU A 90 -11.43 -3.98 -6.28
CA GLU A 90 -10.79 -2.80 -6.86
C GLU A 90 -9.26 -2.95 -6.83
N LEU A 91 -8.71 -3.44 -5.73
CA LEU A 91 -7.28 -3.69 -5.61
C LEU A 91 -6.80 -4.76 -6.62
N ALA A 92 -7.57 -5.84 -6.80
CA ALA A 92 -7.28 -6.86 -7.81
C ALA A 92 -7.29 -6.28 -9.23
N TRP A 93 -8.25 -5.39 -9.52
CA TRP A 93 -8.32 -4.69 -10.81
C TRP A 93 -7.10 -3.79 -11.04
N LEU A 94 -6.69 -3.00 -10.04
CA LEU A 94 -5.49 -2.14 -10.14
C LEU A 94 -4.23 -2.96 -10.39
N ARG A 95 -4.07 -4.09 -9.69
CA ARG A 95 -2.97 -5.05 -9.91
C ARG A 95 -2.98 -5.62 -11.34
N PHE A 96 -4.16 -5.98 -11.83
CA PHE A 96 -4.33 -6.48 -13.20
C PHE A 96 -3.92 -5.41 -14.23
N VAL A 97 -4.40 -4.18 -14.09
CA VAL A 97 -4.06 -3.08 -15.00
C VAL A 97 -2.55 -2.79 -14.99
N ARG A 98 -1.91 -2.82 -13.82
CA ARG A 98 -0.45 -2.70 -13.71
C ARG A 98 0.25 -3.83 -14.48
N TRP A 99 -0.13 -5.08 -14.24
CA TRP A 99 0.44 -6.25 -14.92
C TRP A 99 0.29 -6.13 -16.44
N LEU A 100 -0.89 -5.70 -16.92
CA LEU A 100 -1.14 -5.52 -18.35
C LEU A 100 -0.18 -4.49 -18.97
N ARG A 101 -0.01 -3.34 -18.31
CA ARG A 101 0.94 -2.30 -18.74
C ARG A 101 2.38 -2.77 -18.73
N GLU A 102 2.79 -3.54 -17.72
CA GLU A 102 4.15 -4.09 -17.65
C GLU A 102 4.39 -5.13 -18.76
N ARG A 103 3.38 -5.93 -19.08
CA ARG A 103 3.43 -6.87 -20.20
C ARG A 103 3.57 -6.14 -21.54
N GLU A 104 2.81 -5.08 -21.78
CA GLU A 104 2.89 -4.28 -23.00
C GLU A 104 4.26 -3.60 -23.15
N ARG A 105 4.83 -3.06 -22.07
CA ARG A 105 6.18 -2.45 -22.10
C ARG A 105 7.30 -3.43 -22.43
N ARG A 106 7.13 -4.72 -22.15
CA ARG A 106 8.12 -5.76 -22.48
C ARG A 106 8.11 -6.13 -23.96
N GLY A 107 7.13 -5.64 -24.74
CA GLY A 107 6.92 -5.98 -26.15
C GLY A 107 6.64 -7.47 -26.36
N PRO A 108 6.22 -7.89 -27.56
CA PRO A 108 6.50 -9.26 -27.96
C PRO A 108 8.02 -9.39 -27.91
N SER A 109 8.54 -10.29 -27.09
CA SER A 109 9.90 -10.78 -27.28
C SER A 109 9.98 -11.21 -28.74
N SER A 110 10.72 -10.47 -29.55
CA SER A 110 11.12 -10.90 -30.88
C SER A 110 11.89 -12.20 -30.69
N GLN A 111 11.17 -13.32 -30.62
CA GLN A 111 11.76 -14.62 -30.91
C GLN A 111 12.11 -14.52 -32.39
N GLY A 112 13.41 -14.36 -32.62
CA GLY A 112 14.01 -14.29 -33.93
C GLY A 112 13.75 -15.56 -34.74
N ASP A 113 13.96 -15.36 -36.04
CA ASP A 113 13.89 -16.32 -37.15
C ASP A 113 14.61 -17.65 -36.90
#